data_AF-A0A3N5NI87-F1
#
_entry.id   AF-A0A3N5NI87-F1
#
_cell.length_a   1.000
_cell.length_b   1.000
_cell.length_c   1.000
_cell.angle_alpha   90.00
_cell.angle_beta   90.00
_cell.angle_gamma   90.00
#
_symmetry.space_group_name_H-M   'P 1'
#
loop_
_entity.id
_entity.type
_entity.pdbx_description
1 polymer ?
#
loop_
_entity_poly.entity_id
_entity_poly.type
_entity_poly.pdbx_seq_one_letter_code
_entity_poly.pdbx_strand_id
1 'polypeptide(L)'
;MHRELPRILSPNLGCPLILSPEDLPGTGLPVIVAEEAGSAAGQYSLVARPSFPGEGKEFALNMEEREELTDGLLPSVLESVEETRFLISTALHSSVLGGKARFFRYRARPAEAILSERVRRAEGQPRATLYDLVLKQGEKEKGEVFHALALRPKNDRLLFIHLTDLHISLRNDLHEENLKENVSFSPGQDPSQIRFNNFNENLRRFIAYANGLAEKGELDFVLVLGDLIDFLRHGFHGGDDLGENNFRVFRDVILGNGKEKDR
;
A
#
# COMPACT_ATOMS: atom_id res chain seq x y z
N MET A 1 -1.40 19.12 -10.95
CA MET A 1 -0.70 19.36 -9.66
C MET A 1 0.78 19.10 -9.91
N HIS A 2 1.59 20.12 -10.17
CA HIS A 2 3.03 19.96 -10.33
C HIS A 2 3.62 19.61 -8.96
N ARG A 3 4.03 18.35 -8.76
CA ARG A 3 4.75 17.95 -7.55
C ARG A 3 6.21 18.42 -7.67
N GLU A 4 6.72 19.07 -6.64
CA GLU A 4 8.10 19.57 -6.58
C GLU A 4 9.11 18.41 -6.59
N LEU A 5 10.27 18.64 -7.20
CA LEU A 5 11.43 17.76 -7.12
C LEU A 5 12.27 18.13 -5.88
N PRO A 6 13.03 17.20 -5.29
CA PRO A 6 13.15 15.78 -5.64
C PRO A 6 11.97 14.93 -5.12
N ARG A 7 11.82 13.71 -5.63
CA ARG A 7 10.76 12.78 -5.16
C ARG A 7 11.14 11.31 -5.30
N ILE A 8 10.76 10.49 -4.33
CA ILE A 8 10.82 9.01 -4.43
C ILE A 8 9.67 8.51 -5.29
N LEU A 9 9.98 7.66 -6.27
CA LEU A 9 9.02 7.06 -7.19
C LEU A 9 8.77 5.57 -6.91
N SER A 10 9.75 4.88 -6.33
CA SER A 10 9.66 3.45 -6.08
C SER A 10 10.41 3.09 -4.80
N PRO A 11 9.88 2.10 -4.06
CA PRO A 11 10.51 0.79 -4.20
C PRO A 11 9.58 -0.38 -4.58
N ASN A 12 8.28 -0.25 -4.92
CA ASN A 12 7.51 -1.33 -5.57
C ASN A 12 6.12 -0.95 -6.16
N LEU A 13 5.97 0.22 -6.80
CA LEU A 13 4.69 0.65 -7.44
C LEU A 13 3.44 0.53 -6.53
N GLY A 14 3.58 0.85 -5.25
CA GLY A 14 2.49 0.79 -4.28
C GLY A 14 2.40 -0.50 -3.45
N CYS A 15 3.25 -1.50 -3.73
CA CYS A 15 3.48 -2.61 -2.81
C CYS A 15 4.67 -2.30 -1.89
N PRO A 16 4.71 -2.81 -0.65
CA PRO A 16 5.94 -2.81 0.12
C PRO A 16 6.97 -3.76 -0.50
N LEU A 17 8.25 -3.42 -0.41
CA LEU A 17 9.29 -4.44 -0.48
C LEU A 17 9.31 -5.19 0.85
N ILE A 18 9.16 -6.51 0.82
CA ILE A 18 9.17 -7.34 2.02
C ILE A 18 10.58 -7.91 2.22
N LEU A 19 11.22 -7.56 3.33
CA LEU A 19 12.55 -8.06 3.69
C LEU A 19 12.58 -8.44 5.16
N SER A 20 13.50 -9.34 5.51
CA SER A 20 13.82 -9.54 6.92
C SER A 20 14.76 -8.46 7.44
N PRO A 21 14.69 -8.11 8.73
CA PRO A 21 15.67 -7.25 9.39
C PRO A 21 17.12 -7.66 9.12
N GLU A 22 17.38 -8.96 9.04
CA GLU A 22 18.71 -9.53 8.83
C GLU A 22 19.18 -9.46 7.37
N ASP A 23 18.25 -9.53 6.41
CA ASP A 23 18.59 -9.49 4.99
C ASP A 23 18.73 -8.05 4.46
N LEU A 24 18.12 -7.06 5.13
CA LEU A 24 18.14 -5.67 4.68
C LEU A 24 19.57 -5.07 4.56
N PRO A 25 20.53 -5.28 5.48
CA PRO A 25 21.88 -4.75 5.33
C PRO A 25 22.64 -5.32 4.13
N GLY A 26 22.49 -6.63 3.87
CA GLY A 26 23.18 -7.31 2.77
C GLY A 26 22.53 -7.04 1.43
N THR A 27 21.20 -7.20 1.38
CA THR A 27 20.39 -6.97 0.20
C THR A 27 20.37 -5.49 -0.10
N GLY A 28 19.85 -4.65 0.79
CA GLY A 28 19.54 -3.25 0.51
C GLY A 28 18.21 -3.09 -0.23
N LEU A 29 17.70 -1.87 -0.23
CA LEU A 29 16.42 -1.49 -0.79
C LEU A 29 16.63 -0.70 -2.09
N PRO A 30 16.14 -1.17 -3.25
CA PRO A 30 16.22 -0.42 -4.49
C PRO A 30 15.24 0.76 -4.46
N VAL A 31 15.77 1.98 -4.54
CA VAL A 31 14.99 3.22 -4.51
C VAL A 31 15.23 4.01 -5.79
N ILE A 32 14.15 4.49 -6.40
CA ILE A 32 14.23 5.38 -7.56
C ILE A 32 13.82 6.78 -7.11
N VAL A 33 14.71 7.75 -7.32
CA VAL A 33 14.49 9.16 -7.00
C VAL A 33 14.54 9.98 -8.28
N ALA A 34 13.51 10.80 -8.47
CA ALA A 34 13.53 11.88 -9.46
C ALA A 34 14.18 13.12 -8.82
N GLU A 35 15.23 13.63 -9.44
CA GLU A 35 16.02 14.77 -8.97
C GLU A 35 16.04 15.89 -10.01
N GLU A 36 16.33 17.11 -9.57
CA GLU A 36 16.56 18.24 -10.48
C GLU A 36 17.88 18.08 -11.25
N ALA A 37 17.90 18.54 -12.50
CA ALA A 37 19.12 18.60 -13.30
C ALA A 37 20.20 19.43 -12.59
N GLY A 38 21.35 18.81 -12.30
CA GLY A 38 22.47 19.43 -11.58
C GLY A 38 22.54 19.12 -10.08
N SER A 39 21.61 18.32 -9.54
CA SER A 39 21.69 17.84 -8.14
C SER A 39 22.99 17.08 -7.90
N ALA A 40 23.68 17.41 -6.81
CA ALA A 40 24.92 16.76 -6.41
C ALA A 40 24.65 15.41 -5.71
N ALA A 41 25.54 14.45 -5.88
CA ALA A 41 25.47 13.20 -5.13
C ALA A 41 25.57 13.47 -3.62
N GLY A 42 24.78 12.77 -2.81
CA GLY A 42 24.77 12.93 -1.35
C GLY A 42 23.97 14.13 -0.83
N GLN A 43 23.29 14.87 -1.70
CA GLN A 43 22.40 15.98 -1.30
C GLN A 43 21.15 15.51 -0.54
N TYR A 44 20.77 14.25 -0.72
CA TYR A 44 19.56 13.67 -0.16
C TYR A 44 19.88 12.51 0.78
N SER A 45 19.08 12.38 1.82
CA SER A 45 19.09 11.24 2.73
C SER A 45 17.72 10.58 2.78
N LEU A 46 17.70 9.31 3.17
CA LEU A 46 16.49 8.52 3.24
C LEU A 46 16.29 8.03 4.67
N VAL A 47 15.04 8.04 5.11
CA VAL A 47 14.66 7.56 6.43
C VAL A 47 13.50 6.58 6.28
N ALA A 48 13.60 5.45 6.97
CA ALA A 48 12.50 4.50 7.12
C ALA A 48 11.76 4.81 8.43
N ARG A 49 10.54 5.31 8.32
CA ARG A 49 9.66 5.64 9.45
C ARG A 49 8.55 4.60 9.58
N PRO A 50 8.25 4.04 10.76
CA PRO A 50 7.12 3.12 10.91
C PRO A 50 5.82 3.80 10.44
N SER A 51 5.06 3.14 9.57
CA SER A 51 3.82 3.69 9.01
C SER A 51 2.75 3.90 10.09
N PHE A 52 2.83 3.13 11.17
CA PHE A 52 1.96 3.26 12.33
C PHE A 52 2.79 3.64 13.58
N PRO A 53 2.41 4.74 14.28
CA PRO A 53 3.10 5.16 15.49
C PRO A 53 3.13 4.04 16.54
N GLY A 54 4.32 3.71 17.04
CA GLY A 54 4.53 2.69 18.07
C GLY A 54 4.82 1.27 17.55
N GLU A 55 4.71 1.01 16.25
CA GLU A 55 4.98 -0.32 15.66
C GLU A 55 6.46 -0.56 15.29
N GLY A 56 7.36 0.31 15.72
CA GLY A 56 8.78 0.15 15.48
C GLY A 56 9.51 1.44 15.77
N LYS A 57 10.80 1.46 15.44
CA LYS A 57 11.62 2.67 15.53
C LYS A 57 12.10 3.13 14.16
N GLU A 58 12.07 4.44 13.94
CA GLU A 58 12.60 5.12 12.75
C GLU A 58 14.12 4.94 12.62
N PHE A 59 14.61 4.62 11.42
CA PHE A 59 16.05 4.45 11.15
C PHE A 59 16.49 5.10 9.84
N ALA A 60 17.74 5.54 9.80
CA ALA A 60 18.35 6.14 8.63
C ALA A 60 18.79 5.07 7.61
N LEU A 61 18.67 5.43 6.34
CA LEU A 61 19.11 4.65 5.20
C LEU A 61 20.16 5.47 4.41
N ASN A 62 21.36 4.92 4.29
CA ASN A 62 22.40 5.42 3.40
C ASN A 62 22.02 5.12 1.96
N MET A 63 22.03 6.14 1.10
CA MET A 63 21.76 6.01 -0.33
C MET A 63 23.08 5.73 -1.06
N GLU A 64 23.31 4.48 -1.40
CA GLU A 64 24.53 4.00 -2.07
C GLU A 64 24.26 3.69 -3.55
N GLU A 65 25.32 3.35 -4.30
CA GLU A 65 25.22 2.83 -5.68
C GLU A 65 24.38 3.74 -6.62
N ARG A 66 24.60 5.06 -6.54
CA ARG A 66 23.88 6.05 -7.35
C ARG A 66 24.15 5.83 -8.84
N GLU A 67 23.11 5.46 -9.56
CA GLU A 67 23.15 5.23 -11.01
C GLU A 67 22.06 6.03 -11.71
N GLU A 68 22.43 6.73 -12.77
CA GLU A 68 21.46 7.46 -13.57
C GLU A 68 20.72 6.54 -14.54
N LEU A 69 19.41 6.71 -14.59
CA LEU A 69 18.51 6.01 -15.47
C LEU A 69 18.31 6.84 -16.75
N THR A 70 18.99 6.45 -17.83
CA THR A 70 18.88 7.08 -19.16
C THR A 70 18.08 6.22 -20.15
N ASP A 71 17.45 6.87 -21.13
CA ASP A 71 16.75 6.21 -22.23
C ASP A 71 17.74 5.34 -23.03
N GLY A 72 17.59 4.02 -22.94
CA GLY A 72 18.49 3.03 -23.56
C GLY A 72 18.93 1.87 -22.64
N LEU A 73 18.67 1.96 -21.35
CA LEU A 73 18.95 0.89 -20.37
C LEU A 73 17.83 -0.16 -20.26
N LEU A 74 16.75 -0.04 -21.04
CA LEU A 74 15.64 -0.99 -20.98
C LEU A 74 16.04 -2.26 -21.72
N PRO A 75 16.15 -3.42 -21.04
CA PRO A 75 16.47 -4.66 -21.72
C PRO A 75 15.38 -4.99 -22.74
N SER A 76 15.77 -5.58 -23.87
CA SER A 76 14.83 -5.94 -24.95
C SER A 76 13.85 -7.04 -24.55
N VAL A 77 14.15 -7.76 -23.46
CA VAL A 77 13.32 -8.78 -22.82
C VAL A 77 13.34 -8.47 -21.32
N LEU A 78 12.17 -8.48 -20.69
CA LEU A 78 12.04 -8.32 -19.25
C LEU A 78 12.23 -9.69 -18.58
N GLU A 79 13.34 -9.88 -17.86
CA GLU A 79 13.66 -11.11 -17.13
C GLU A 79 13.15 -11.08 -15.69
N SER A 80 12.79 -9.90 -15.18
CA SER A 80 12.38 -9.71 -13.78
C SER A 80 11.31 -8.63 -13.58
N VAL A 81 10.64 -8.69 -12.42
CA VAL A 81 9.63 -7.69 -12.02
C VAL A 81 10.30 -6.31 -11.83
N GLU A 82 11.56 -6.31 -11.40
CA GLU A 82 12.41 -5.14 -11.21
C GLU A 82 12.60 -4.37 -12.53
N GLU A 83 12.74 -5.06 -13.65
CA GLU A 83 12.86 -4.44 -14.97
C GLU A 83 11.54 -3.85 -15.47
N THR A 84 10.41 -4.47 -15.13
CA THR A 84 9.07 -3.92 -15.41
C THR A 84 8.87 -2.60 -14.67
N ARG A 85 9.34 -2.52 -13.43
CA ARG A 85 9.31 -1.28 -12.63
C ARG A 85 10.19 -0.19 -13.22
N PHE A 86 11.35 -0.58 -13.74
CA PHE A 86 12.24 0.33 -14.44
C PHE A 86 11.53 0.91 -15.68
N LEU A 87 10.89 0.07 -16.49
CA LEU A 87 10.09 0.48 -17.65
C LEU A 87 8.98 1.47 -17.27
N ILE A 88 8.23 1.20 -16.21
CA ILE A 88 7.17 2.11 -15.74
C ILE A 88 7.75 3.44 -15.25
N SER A 89 8.90 3.42 -14.56
CA SER A 89 9.55 4.64 -14.06
C SER A 89 10.12 5.51 -15.19
N THR A 90 10.71 4.89 -16.22
CA THR A 90 11.21 5.57 -17.42
C THR A 90 10.06 6.04 -18.33
N ALA A 91 8.96 5.28 -18.42
CA ALA A 91 7.75 5.75 -19.10
C ALA A 91 7.09 6.94 -18.36
N LEU A 92 7.14 6.96 -17.02
CA LEU A 92 6.73 8.12 -16.20
C LEU A 92 7.65 9.34 -16.41
N HIS A 93 8.96 9.14 -16.61
CA HIS A 93 9.93 10.20 -16.95
C HIS A 93 9.52 10.93 -18.23
N SER A 94 9.23 10.19 -19.30
CA SER A 94 8.92 10.76 -20.62
C SER A 94 7.52 11.39 -20.69
N SER A 95 6.52 10.82 -20.00
CA SER A 95 5.11 11.25 -20.12
C SER A 95 4.66 12.29 -19.09
N VAL A 96 5.24 12.34 -17.88
CA VAL A 96 4.71 13.14 -16.76
C VAL A 96 5.59 14.31 -16.33
N LEU A 97 6.93 14.20 -16.42
CA LEU A 97 7.85 15.22 -15.89
C LEU A 97 8.55 16.08 -16.94
N GLY A 98 8.22 15.91 -18.22
CA GLY A 98 8.56 16.85 -19.30
C GLY A 98 10.07 17.13 -19.44
N GLY A 99 10.94 16.17 -19.10
CA GLY A 99 12.39 16.27 -19.26
C GLY A 99 13.14 17.14 -18.23
N LYS A 100 12.46 17.74 -17.23
CA LYS A 100 13.14 18.54 -16.19
C LYS A 100 13.80 17.70 -15.08
N ALA A 101 13.34 16.47 -14.91
CA ALA A 101 13.82 15.55 -13.88
C ALA A 101 14.82 14.55 -14.47
N ARG A 102 15.88 14.26 -13.71
CA ARG A 102 16.79 13.13 -13.93
C ARG A 102 16.45 12.04 -12.92
N PHE A 103 16.54 10.79 -13.34
CA PHE A 103 16.10 9.66 -12.53
C PHE A 103 17.33 8.91 -12.07
N PHE A 104 17.41 8.65 -10.77
CA PHE A 104 18.54 7.94 -10.18
C PHE A 104 18.04 6.73 -9.41
N ARG A 105 18.69 5.60 -9.66
CA ARG A 105 18.59 4.40 -8.85
C ARG A 105 19.62 4.49 -7.74
N TYR A 106 19.19 4.15 -6.54
CA TYR A 106 20.02 4.01 -5.36
C TYR A 106 19.80 2.64 -4.75
N ARG A 107 20.84 2.11 -4.11
CA ARG A 107 20.73 1.02 -3.15
C ARG A 107 20.73 1.61 -1.75
N ALA A 108 19.56 1.68 -1.13
CA ALA A 108 19.41 2.20 0.22
C ALA A 108 19.73 1.10 1.25
N ARG A 109 20.71 1.32 2.12
CA ARG A 109 21.08 0.38 3.19
C ARG A 109 20.96 1.03 4.57
N PRO A 110 20.68 0.27 5.64
CA PRO A 110 20.68 0.81 7.00
C PRO A 110 22.00 1.49 7.33
N ALA A 111 21.94 2.72 7.84
CA ALA A 111 23.13 3.43 8.32
C ALA A 111 23.73 2.79 9.58
N GLU A 112 22.91 2.04 10.31
CA GLU A 112 23.24 1.36 11.54
C GLU A 112 22.73 -0.09 11.50
N ALA A 113 23.24 -0.93 12.40
CA ALA A 113 22.73 -2.29 12.54
C ALA A 113 21.23 -2.29 12.83
N ILE A 114 20.48 -3.13 12.10
CA ILE A 114 19.04 -3.30 12.33
C ILE A 114 18.84 -4.15 13.59
N LEU A 115 18.37 -3.50 14.64
CA LEU A 115 18.06 -4.13 15.93
C LEU A 115 16.63 -4.68 15.95
N SER A 116 16.34 -5.58 16.91
CA SER A 116 15.01 -6.19 17.07
C SER A 116 13.86 -5.20 17.37
N GLU A 117 14.18 -3.94 17.65
CA GLU A 117 13.22 -2.84 17.86
C GLU A 117 12.72 -2.19 16.56
N ARG A 118 13.23 -2.64 15.40
CA ARG A 118 12.74 -2.24 14.07
C ARG A 118 11.55 -3.08 13.59
N VAL A 119 11.07 -3.99 14.43
CA VAL A 119 9.84 -4.74 14.21
C VAL A 119 8.94 -4.57 15.45
N ARG A 120 7.64 -4.51 15.25
CA ARG A 120 6.67 -4.42 16.34
C ARG A 120 6.65 -5.73 17.10
N ARG A 121 6.18 -5.67 18.34
CA ARG A 121 5.94 -6.86 19.15
C ARG A 121 4.47 -6.97 19.49
N ALA A 122 3.90 -8.14 19.28
CA ALA A 122 2.57 -8.51 19.74
C ALA A 122 2.73 -9.77 20.61
N GLU A 123 2.16 -9.74 21.82
CA GLU A 123 2.27 -10.84 22.80
C GLU A 123 3.73 -11.29 23.07
N GLY A 124 4.66 -10.33 23.05
CA GLY A 124 6.09 -10.57 23.26
C GLY A 124 6.86 -11.13 22.05
N GLN A 125 6.16 -11.49 20.97
CA GLN A 125 6.74 -12.04 19.75
C GLN A 125 6.91 -10.95 18.66
N PRO A 126 7.96 -11.00 17.84
CA PRO A 126 8.14 -10.05 16.75
C PRO A 126 7.07 -10.26 15.67
N ARG A 127 6.65 -9.16 15.04
CA ARG A 127 5.66 -9.14 13.95
C ARG A 127 6.15 -8.27 12.81
N ALA A 128 5.57 -8.48 11.63
CA ALA A 128 5.86 -7.62 10.49
C ALA A 128 5.48 -6.16 10.80
N THR A 129 6.34 -5.23 10.40
CA THR A 129 6.13 -3.79 10.52
C THR A 129 6.25 -3.13 9.16
N LEU A 130 5.28 -2.27 8.83
CA LEU A 130 5.32 -1.43 7.65
C LEU A 130 6.07 -0.13 7.94
N TYR A 131 6.82 0.30 6.94
CA TYR A 131 7.66 1.49 6.96
C TYR A 131 7.37 2.35 5.73
N ASP A 132 7.18 3.63 6.00
CA ASP A 132 7.18 4.70 5.02
C ASP A 132 8.63 5.13 4.74
N LEU A 133 8.88 5.56 3.50
CA LEU A 133 10.17 6.12 3.13
C LEU A 133 10.07 7.62 2.98
N VAL A 134 10.83 8.33 3.79
CA VAL A 134 10.87 9.79 3.84
C VAL A 134 12.17 10.28 3.21
N LEU A 135 12.06 11.04 2.13
CA LEU A 135 13.18 11.71 1.48
C LEU A 135 13.46 13.04 2.18
N LYS A 136 14.70 13.26 2.59
CA LYS A 136 15.15 14.50 3.23
C LYS A 136 16.24 15.20 2.43
N GLN A 137 16.27 16.52 2.52
CA GLN A 137 17.37 17.37 2.06
C GLN A 137 17.83 18.21 3.26
N GLY A 138 18.91 17.79 3.92
CA GLY A 138 19.22 18.25 5.27
C GLY A 138 18.07 17.89 6.23
N GLU A 139 17.58 18.87 6.99
CA GLU A 139 16.45 18.68 7.91
C GLU A 139 15.07 18.74 7.25
N LYS A 140 14.97 19.17 5.98
CA LYS A 140 13.68 19.36 5.31
C LYS A 140 13.20 18.08 4.62
N GLU A 141 12.00 17.64 4.96
CA GLU A 141 11.30 16.57 4.23
C GLU A 141 10.84 17.07 2.86
N LYS A 142 11.12 16.28 1.82
CA LYS A 142 10.82 16.58 0.42
C LYS A 142 9.72 15.71 -0.16
N GLY A 143 9.58 14.50 0.36
CA GLY A 143 8.53 13.59 -0.07
C GLY A 143 8.52 12.32 0.75
N GLU A 144 7.40 11.63 0.64
CA GLU A 144 7.13 10.40 1.38
C GLU A 144 6.48 9.38 0.45
N VAL A 145 6.81 8.11 0.66
CA VAL A 145 6.12 6.98 0.04
C VAL A 145 5.66 6.06 1.15
N PHE A 146 4.33 5.98 1.29
CA PHE A 146 3.69 5.17 2.31
C PHE A 146 3.87 3.67 2.03
N HIS A 147 4.02 2.89 3.11
CA HIS A 147 4.07 1.43 3.11
C HIS A 147 5.06 0.86 2.09
N ALA A 148 6.22 1.50 1.97
CA ALA A 148 7.21 1.20 0.94
C ALA A 148 8.14 0.03 1.32
N LEU A 149 8.32 -0.23 2.61
CA LEU A 149 9.12 -1.33 3.14
C LEU A 149 8.29 -2.09 4.18
N ALA A 150 8.33 -3.42 4.17
CA ALA A 150 7.83 -4.27 5.23
C ALA A 150 8.99 -5.06 5.83
N LEU A 151 9.31 -4.80 7.10
CA LEU A 151 10.27 -5.62 7.84
C LEU A 151 9.52 -6.79 8.45
N ARG A 152 9.75 -7.97 7.89
CA ARG A 152 9.11 -9.23 8.29
C ARG A 152 10.14 -10.12 9.00
N PRO A 153 9.94 -10.50 10.26
CA PRO A 153 10.81 -11.49 10.92
C PRO A 153 10.95 -12.76 10.08
N LYS A 154 12.15 -13.35 10.02
CA LYS A 154 12.35 -14.59 9.26
C LYS A 154 11.38 -15.68 9.72
N ASN A 155 10.69 -16.25 8.75
CA ASN A 155 9.76 -17.36 8.92
C ASN A 155 9.84 -18.24 7.67
N ASP A 156 10.03 -19.53 7.88
CA ASP A 156 10.18 -20.54 6.82
C ASP A 156 8.88 -20.79 6.05
N ARG A 157 7.76 -20.26 6.55
CA ARG A 157 6.44 -20.39 5.95
C ARG A 157 5.93 -19.04 5.50
N LEU A 158 5.17 -19.05 4.41
CA LEU A 158 4.42 -17.91 3.92
C LEU A 158 2.94 -18.22 4.09
N LEU A 159 2.24 -17.42 4.88
CA LEU A 159 0.84 -17.58 5.23
C LEU A 159 0.05 -16.44 4.62
N PHE A 160 -0.87 -16.74 3.72
CA PHE A 160 -1.69 -15.74 3.07
C PHE A 160 -3.12 -16.23 2.89
N ILE A 161 -4.04 -15.28 2.79
CA ILE A 161 -5.42 -15.55 2.38
C ILE A 161 -5.59 -14.96 0.99
N HIS A 162 -6.17 -15.76 0.10
CA HIS A 162 -6.60 -15.31 -1.22
C HIS A 162 -8.11 -15.08 -1.20
N LEU A 163 -8.52 -13.83 -1.46
CA LEU A 163 -9.90 -13.42 -1.64
C LEU A 163 -10.13 -13.08 -3.09
N THR A 164 -11.32 -13.40 -3.57
CA THR A 164 -11.73 -13.05 -4.92
C THR A 164 -13.19 -12.63 -4.99
N ASP A 165 -13.51 -11.85 -6.02
CA ASP A 165 -14.88 -11.47 -6.38
C ASP A 165 -15.65 -10.84 -5.20
N LEU A 166 -15.13 -9.73 -4.69
CA LEU A 166 -15.70 -9.05 -3.53
C LEU A 166 -17.03 -8.35 -3.85
N HIS A 167 -17.25 -7.92 -5.11
CA HIS A 167 -18.43 -7.20 -5.57
C HIS A 167 -18.86 -6.05 -4.62
N ILE A 168 -17.89 -5.28 -4.13
CA ILE A 168 -18.15 -4.17 -3.20
C ILE A 168 -18.94 -3.08 -3.91
N SER A 169 -20.02 -2.64 -3.26
CA SER A 169 -20.88 -1.60 -3.80
C SER A 169 -21.72 -0.92 -2.73
N LEU A 170 -22.01 0.37 -2.88
CA LEU A 170 -22.88 1.13 -1.97
C LEU A 170 -24.27 0.48 -1.82
N ARG A 171 -24.79 -0.11 -2.91
CA ARG A 171 -26.10 -0.75 -2.93
C ARG A 171 -26.19 -1.92 -1.94
N ASN A 172 -25.09 -2.61 -1.63
CA ASN A 172 -25.12 -3.71 -0.68
C ASN A 172 -25.58 -3.24 0.70
N ASP A 173 -25.02 -2.13 1.20
CA ASP A 173 -25.42 -1.55 2.49
C ASP A 173 -26.86 -0.99 2.42
N LEU A 174 -27.20 -0.23 1.37
CA LEU A 174 -28.55 0.31 1.20
C LEU A 174 -29.64 -0.76 1.10
N HIS A 175 -29.37 -1.89 0.43
CA HIS A 175 -30.32 -2.99 0.32
C HIS A 175 -30.54 -3.68 1.66
N GLU A 176 -29.49 -3.92 2.44
CA GLU A 176 -29.61 -4.52 3.76
C GLU A 176 -30.48 -3.66 4.69
N GLU A 177 -30.30 -2.33 4.65
CA GLU A 177 -31.07 -1.38 5.45
C GLU A 177 -32.53 -1.30 5.01
N ASN A 178 -32.77 -1.20 3.70
CA ASN A 178 -34.13 -1.18 3.16
C ASN A 178 -34.90 -2.47 3.50
N LEU A 179 -34.23 -3.62 3.54
CA LEU A 179 -34.84 -4.87 3.99
C LEU A 179 -35.18 -4.86 5.48
N LYS A 180 -34.37 -4.20 6.32
CA LYS A 180 -34.66 -4.03 7.75
C LYS A 180 -35.85 -3.09 7.98
N GLU A 181 -36.00 -2.05 7.16
CA GLU A 181 -37.01 -0.99 7.36
C GLU A 181 -38.36 -1.29 6.67
N ASN A 182 -38.38 -1.95 5.52
CA ASN A 182 -39.56 -2.02 4.65
C ASN A 182 -40.21 -3.40 4.52
N VAL A 183 -39.69 -4.43 5.20
CA VAL A 183 -40.32 -5.75 5.18
C VAL A 183 -41.36 -5.85 6.30
N SER A 184 -42.64 -5.84 5.91
CA SER A 184 -43.75 -6.25 6.78
C SER A 184 -43.79 -7.78 6.81
N PHE A 185 -43.46 -8.36 7.97
CA PHE A 185 -43.48 -9.81 8.15
C PHE A 185 -44.92 -10.31 8.25
N SER A 186 -45.23 -11.37 7.51
CA SER A 186 -46.48 -12.11 7.76
C SER A 186 -46.43 -12.70 9.18
N PRO A 187 -47.55 -12.76 9.93
CA PRO A 187 -47.57 -13.36 11.25
C PRO A 187 -46.98 -14.79 11.21
N GLY A 188 -45.86 -15.00 11.93
CA GLY A 188 -45.15 -16.29 11.98
C GLY A 188 -43.89 -16.39 11.10
N GLN A 189 -43.56 -15.38 10.30
CA GLN A 189 -42.24 -15.27 9.68
C GLN A 189 -41.27 -14.59 10.64
N ASP A 190 -40.18 -15.28 10.98
CA ASP A 190 -39.11 -14.71 11.78
C ASP A 190 -38.24 -13.80 10.89
N PRO A 191 -38.11 -12.49 11.20
CA PRO A 191 -37.22 -11.56 10.51
C PRO A 191 -35.78 -12.05 10.38
N SER A 192 -35.32 -12.91 11.29
CA SER A 192 -33.99 -13.52 11.25
C SER A 192 -33.77 -14.47 10.06
N GLN A 193 -34.84 -14.86 9.34
CA GLN A 193 -34.78 -15.75 8.19
C GLN A 193 -34.43 -15.04 6.88
N ILE A 194 -34.56 -13.72 6.78
CA ILE A 194 -34.08 -12.95 5.62
C ILE A 194 -32.58 -12.72 5.79
N ARG A 195 -31.78 -13.64 5.26
CA ARG A 195 -30.32 -13.53 5.24
C ARG A 195 -29.87 -12.85 3.95
N PHE A 196 -29.95 -11.52 3.90
CA PHE A 196 -29.27 -10.79 2.84
C PHE A 196 -27.75 -10.94 3.03
N ASN A 197 -27.06 -11.35 1.97
CA ASN A 197 -25.61 -11.50 2.00
C ASN A 197 -24.93 -10.18 1.65
N ASN A 198 -24.74 -9.31 2.64
CA ASN A 198 -24.05 -8.04 2.43
C ASN A 198 -22.53 -8.28 2.28
N PHE A 199 -22.04 -8.18 1.05
CA PHE A 199 -20.61 -8.33 0.73
C PHE A 199 -19.73 -7.27 1.40
N ASN A 200 -20.22 -6.04 1.60
CA ASN A 200 -19.46 -4.99 2.30
C ASN A 200 -19.28 -5.37 3.78
N GLU A 201 -20.34 -5.81 4.45
CA GLU A 201 -20.29 -6.26 5.84
C GLU A 201 -19.44 -7.54 6.00
N ASN A 202 -19.54 -8.47 5.07
CA ASN A 202 -18.67 -9.66 5.06
C ASN A 202 -17.20 -9.27 4.91
N LEU A 203 -16.87 -8.30 4.05
CA LEU A 203 -15.51 -7.80 3.92
C LEU A 203 -15.05 -7.10 5.21
N ARG A 204 -15.89 -6.29 5.87
CA ARG A 204 -15.58 -5.67 7.17
C ARG A 204 -15.25 -6.73 8.23
N ARG A 205 -16.06 -7.79 8.33
CA ARG A 205 -15.82 -8.94 9.23
C ARG A 205 -14.55 -9.69 8.87
N PHE A 206 -14.30 -9.91 7.59
CA PHE A 206 -13.08 -10.52 7.11
C PHE A 206 -11.85 -9.70 7.50
N ILE A 207 -11.87 -8.38 7.33
CA ILE A 207 -10.76 -7.50 7.72
C ILE A 207 -10.48 -7.64 9.22
N ALA A 208 -11.52 -7.61 10.07
CA ALA A 208 -11.36 -7.81 11.52
C ALA A 208 -10.73 -9.18 11.85
N TYR A 209 -11.17 -10.23 11.16
CA TYR A 209 -10.61 -11.58 11.31
C TYR A 209 -9.14 -11.64 10.85
N ALA A 210 -8.83 -11.10 9.68
CA ALA A 210 -7.48 -11.07 9.11
C ALA A 210 -6.51 -10.28 10.00
N ASN A 211 -6.94 -9.13 10.53
CA ASN A 211 -6.17 -8.37 11.50
C ASN A 211 -5.88 -9.20 12.76
N GLY A 212 -6.88 -9.95 13.26
CA GLY A 212 -6.69 -10.86 14.38
C GLY A 212 -5.66 -11.97 14.10
N LEU A 213 -5.64 -12.52 12.89
CA LEU A 213 -4.61 -13.49 12.48
C LEU A 213 -3.23 -12.84 12.35
N ALA A 214 -3.14 -11.63 11.80
CA ALA A 214 -1.89 -10.90 11.66
C ALA A 214 -1.28 -10.57 13.03
N GLU A 215 -2.09 -10.19 14.03
CA GLU A 215 -1.64 -9.98 15.41
C GLU A 215 -1.07 -11.25 16.05
N LYS A 216 -1.64 -12.41 15.72
CA LYS A 216 -1.14 -13.72 16.19
C LYS A 216 0.08 -14.22 15.41
N GLY A 217 0.45 -13.56 14.31
CA GLY A 217 1.50 -14.03 13.40
C GLY A 217 1.07 -15.23 12.54
N GLU A 218 -0.25 -15.43 12.38
CA GLU A 218 -0.86 -16.51 11.59
C GLU A 218 -1.21 -16.07 10.16
N LEU A 219 -0.92 -14.81 9.80
CA LEU A 219 -1.15 -14.25 8.48
C LEU A 219 -0.07 -13.22 8.14
N ASP A 220 0.55 -13.35 6.97
CA ASP A 220 1.56 -12.43 6.46
C ASP A 220 0.97 -11.35 5.55
N PHE A 221 0.07 -11.73 4.64
CA PHE A 221 -0.61 -10.80 3.75
C PHE A 221 -1.93 -11.36 3.24
N VAL A 222 -2.74 -10.46 2.68
CA VAL A 222 -3.97 -10.80 1.97
C VAL A 222 -3.78 -10.49 0.49
N LEU A 223 -4.09 -11.46 -0.36
CA LEU A 223 -4.12 -11.30 -1.81
C LEU A 223 -5.58 -11.16 -2.24
N VAL A 224 -5.94 -10.04 -2.85
CA VAL A 224 -7.31 -9.78 -3.32
C VAL A 224 -7.31 -9.64 -4.84
N LEU A 225 -8.01 -10.53 -5.54
CA LEU A 225 -8.05 -10.61 -7.01
C LEU A 225 -9.50 -10.68 -7.53
N GLY A 226 -9.69 -10.55 -8.85
CA GLY A 226 -11.03 -10.63 -9.46
C GLY A 226 -11.87 -9.37 -9.28
N ASP A 227 -13.19 -9.52 -9.25
CA ASP A 227 -14.14 -8.41 -9.28
C ASP A 227 -14.22 -7.71 -7.91
N LEU A 228 -13.33 -6.74 -7.69
CA LEU A 228 -13.25 -5.98 -6.43
C LEU A 228 -14.52 -5.16 -6.17
N ILE A 229 -15.04 -4.52 -7.22
CA ILE A 229 -16.23 -3.68 -7.18
C ILE A 229 -17.20 -4.14 -8.26
N ASP A 230 -18.48 -4.02 -7.97
CA ASP A 230 -19.53 -4.58 -8.85
C ASP A 230 -19.85 -3.65 -10.04
N PHE A 231 -19.84 -2.34 -9.79
CA PHE A 231 -20.02 -1.30 -10.82
C PHE A 231 -19.11 -0.12 -10.49
N LEU A 232 -18.65 0.63 -11.49
CA LEU A 232 -17.90 1.85 -11.21
C LEU A 232 -18.76 2.86 -10.43
N ARG A 233 -19.94 3.19 -10.96
CA ARG A 233 -20.86 4.20 -10.40
C ARG A 233 -21.79 3.57 -9.36
N HIS A 234 -22.32 4.39 -8.44
CA HIS A 234 -23.34 3.96 -7.48
C HIS A 234 -24.70 3.65 -8.12
N GLY A 235 -24.94 4.11 -9.36
CA GLY A 235 -26.14 3.76 -10.14
C GLY A 235 -27.34 4.70 -9.97
N PHE A 236 -27.21 5.81 -9.25
CA PHE A 236 -28.36 6.68 -8.94
C PHE A 236 -28.52 7.92 -9.83
N HIS A 237 -27.47 8.42 -10.50
CA HIS A 237 -27.54 9.65 -11.30
C HIS A 237 -26.65 9.62 -12.56
N GLY A 238 -27.10 10.28 -13.63
CA GLY A 238 -26.43 10.36 -14.94
C GLY A 238 -25.28 11.37 -15.03
N GLY A 239 -24.83 11.95 -13.91
CA GLY A 239 -23.71 12.90 -13.88
C GLY A 239 -22.34 12.22 -13.87
N ASP A 240 -21.30 12.97 -14.21
CA ASP A 240 -19.90 12.52 -14.06
C ASP A 240 -19.49 12.61 -12.60
N ASP A 241 -19.32 11.45 -11.96
CA ASP A 241 -18.94 11.36 -10.56
C ASP A 241 -17.43 11.15 -10.40
N LEU A 242 -16.69 12.25 -10.53
CA LEU A 242 -15.24 12.30 -10.29
C LEU A 242 -14.93 12.27 -8.78
N GLY A 243 -15.32 11.21 -8.08
CA GLY A 243 -14.86 10.96 -6.71
C GLY A 243 -15.83 10.23 -5.76
N GLU A 244 -17.13 10.20 -6.04
CA GLU A 244 -18.12 9.46 -5.24
C GLU A 244 -18.59 8.22 -6.02
N ASN A 245 -17.84 7.13 -5.92
CA ASN A 245 -18.10 5.92 -6.70
C ASN A 245 -17.72 4.66 -5.90
N ASN A 246 -17.94 3.45 -6.43
CA ASN A 246 -17.71 2.23 -5.63
C ASN A 246 -16.23 1.97 -5.31
N PHE A 247 -15.27 2.57 -6.03
CA PHE A 247 -13.86 2.54 -5.59
C PHE A 247 -13.65 3.32 -4.29
N ARG A 248 -14.41 4.40 -4.09
CA ARG A 248 -14.39 5.12 -2.81
C ARG A 248 -14.99 4.26 -1.70
N VAL A 249 -16.12 3.61 -1.95
CA VAL A 249 -16.72 2.67 -0.99
C VAL A 249 -15.73 1.56 -0.63
N PHE A 250 -15.11 0.93 -1.64
CA PHE A 250 -14.08 -0.09 -1.43
C PHE A 250 -12.92 0.44 -0.57
N ARG A 251 -12.36 1.60 -0.92
CA ARG A 251 -11.29 2.24 -0.15
C ARG A 251 -11.73 2.50 1.29
N ASP A 252 -12.92 3.03 1.47
CA ASP A 252 -13.44 3.42 2.78
C ASP A 252 -13.69 2.18 3.66
N VAL A 253 -14.20 1.07 3.10
CA VAL A 253 -14.28 -0.24 3.77
C VAL A 253 -12.90 -0.76 4.18
N ILE A 254 -11.93 -0.77 3.26
CA ILE A 254 -10.56 -1.26 3.53
C ILE A 254 -9.87 -0.44 4.63
N LEU A 255 -10.08 0.88 4.64
CA LEU A 255 -9.50 1.78 5.65
C LEU A 255 -10.27 1.77 6.97
N GLY A 256 -11.37 1.02 7.09
CA GLY A 256 -12.25 1.06 8.26
C GLY A 256 -13.03 2.37 8.41
N ASN A 257 -13.05 3.21 7.38
CA ASN A 257 -13.82 4.45 7.29
C ASN A 257 -15.27 4.12 6.86
N GLY A 258 -15.97 3.24 7.58
CA GLY A 258 -17.18 2.57 7.08
C GLY A 258 -18.42 2.67 7.97
N LYS A 259 -18.78 3.89 8.41
CA LYS A 259 -20.16 4.22 8.82
C LYS A 259 -20.76 5.14 7.77
N GLU A 260 -20.97 4.66 6.55
CA GLU A 260 -21.27 5.51 5.39
C GLU A 260 -22.62 6.29 5.45
N LYS A 261 -23.37 6.20 6.56
CA LYS A 261 -24.58 7.00 6.85
C LYS A 261 -24.39 8.23 7.75
N ASP A 262 -23.24 8.41 8.41
CA ASP A 262 -23.05 9.52 9.35
C ASP A 262 -22.54 10.83 8.66
N ARG A 263 -22.91 11.07 7.39
CA ARG A 263 -22.65 12.35 6.68
C ARG A 263 -23.86 12.84 5.89
#